data_AF-A0A3R6X272-F1
#
_entry.id   AF-A0A3R6X272-F1
#
_cell.length_a   1.000
_cell.length_b   1.000
_cell.length_c   1.000
_cell.angle_alpha   90.00
_cell.angle_beta   90.00
_cell.angle_gamma   90.00
#
_symmetry.space_group_name_H-M   'P 1'
#
loop_
_entity.id
_entity.type
_entity.pdbx_description
1 polymer ?
#
loop_
_entity_poly.entity_id
_entity_poly.type
_entity_poly.pdbx_seq_one_letter_code
_entity_poly.pdbx_strand_id
1 'polypeptide(L)'
;MDVPSHSHDQVFDQLKAHTVPEADALRLWNLTSFVRKDVLQADIAPLAAALLGLPYPRNSVGVLPFSYMEQGLYRARAVVFNAKSLFVHASIRQQLKQNATWSIFFRGFPRLDRCLGQFATIERAFGAKAYGDIEAISQRIIGDALAGLRHFQRYDWLLLMAIITLGYLGWMLVLYVAVARWPFTGLSLVQHDDGSWDMGTVTSVCVGSGLLFVYNHQATSMYYLYLVFPLVFWRFLLRERQFLVRPCHQKYAVTPNLDLFCAD
;
A
#
# COMPACT_ATOMS: atom_id res chain seq x y z
N MET A 1 -10.26 3.34 5.68
CA MET A 1 -11.25 3.24 4.60
C MET A 1 -10.56 2.57 3.42
N ASP A 2 -10.61 1.25 3.36
CA ASP A 2 -10.16 0.50 2.19
C ASP A 2 -11.20 0.69 1.10
N VAL A 3 -10.89 1.57 0.15
CA VAL A 3 -11.63 1.62 -1.11
C VAL A 3 -11.23 0.36 -1.88
N PRO A 4 -12.16 -0.53 -2.25
CA PRO A 4 -11.80 -1.77 -2.92
C PRO A 4 -11.28 -1.43 -4.32
N SER A 5 -9.95 -1.45 -4.49
CA SER A 5 -9.31 -1.27 -5.79
C SER A 5 -9.17 -2.63 -6.49
N HIS A 6 -10.29 -3.32 -6.66
CA HIS A 6 -10.35 -4.65 -7.28
C HIS A 6 -9.73 -4.65 -8.69
N SER A 7 -9.01 -5.73 -9.04
CA SER A 7 -8.53 -5.93 -10.42
C SER A 7 -9.72 -5.92 -11.39
N HIS A 8 -9.50 -5.55 -12.66
CA HIS A 8 -10.57 -5.54 -13.67
C HIS A 8 -11.33 -6.88 -13.68
N ASP A 9 -10.60 -7.99 -13.59
CA ASP A 9 -11.17 -9.34 -13.55
C ASP A 9 -12.02 -9.58 -12.29
N GLN A 10 -11.57 -9.12 -11.12
CA GLN A 10 -12.34 -9.22 -9.87
C GLN A 10 -13.64 -8.40 -9.91
N VAL A 11 -13.65 -7.27 -10.63
CA VAL A 11 -14.87 -6.47 -10.85
C VAL A 11 -15.83 -7.23 -11.76
N PHE A 12 -15.35 -7.85 -12.85
CA PHE A 12 -16.20 -8.67 -13.72
C PHE A 12 -16.74 -9.91 -13.01
N ASP A 13 -15.95 -10.53 -12.14
CA ASP A 13 -16.37 -11.66 -11.34
C ASP A 13 -17.40 -11.27 -10.27
N GLN A 14 -17.23 -10.11 -9.62
CA GLN A 14 -18.25 -9.54 -8.72
C GLN A 14 -19.56 -9.24 -9.47
N LEU A 15 -19.49 -8.55 -10.61
CA LEU A 15 -20.67 -8.25 -11.43
C LEU A 15 -21.37 -9.53 -11.88
N LYS A 16 -20.63 -10.57 -12.28
CA LYS A 16 -21.19 -11.89 -12.58
C LYS A 16 -21.86 -12.52 -11.35
N ALA A 17 -21.23 -12.45 -10.18
CA ALA A 17 -21.78 -12.98 -8.93
C ALA A 17 -23.07 -12.27 -8.49
N HIS A 18 -23.26 -11.00 -8.86
CA HIS A 18 -24.46 -10.22 -8.54
C HIS A 18 -25.66 -10.49 -9.47
N THR A 19 -25.47 -11.13 -10.62
CA THR A 19 -26.55 -11.39 -11.60
C THR A 19 -27.74 -12.19 -11.04
N VAL A 20 -27.48 -13.21 -10.21
CA VAL A 20 -28.54 -14.05 -9.61
C VAL A 20 -29.34 -13.28 -8.55
N PRO A 21 -28.70 -12.64 -7.54
CA PRO A 21 -29.39 -11.74 -6.61
C PRO A 21 -30.18 -10.62 -7.30
N GLU A 22 -29.67 -10.08 -8.42
CA GLU A 22 -30.35 -9.03 -9.19
C GLU A 22 -31.64 -9.55 -9.82
N ALA A 23 -31.60 -10.72 -10.47
CA ALA A 23 -32.77 -11.33 -11.08
C ALA A 23 -33.84 -11.68 -10.03
N ASP A 24 -33.42 -12.22 -8.88
CA ASP A 24 -34.32 -12.52 -7.76
C ASP A 24 -34.95 -11.25 -7.19
N ALA A 25 -34.18 -10.17 -7.01
CA ALA A 25 -34.71 -8.89 -6.54
C ALA A 25 -35.74 -8.29 -7.50
N LEU A 26 -35.48 -8.31 -8.82
CA LEU A 26 -36.43 -7.83 -9.83
C LEU A 26 -37.74 -8.63 -9.80
N ARG A 27 -37.66 -9.96 -9.62
CA ARG A 27 -38.83 -10.83 -9.51
C ARG A 27 -39.61 -10.60 -8.22
N LEU A 28 -38.91 -10.60 -7.08
CA LEU A 28 -39.51 -10.47 -5.74
C LEU A 28 -40.18 -9.11 -5.53
N TRP A 29 -39.61 -8.04 -6.09
CA TRP A 29 -40.13 -6.68 -5.94
C TRP A 29 -41.09 -6.28 -7.06
N ASN A 30 -41.44 -7.20 -7.97
CA ASN A 30 -42.31 -6.94 -9.13
C ASN A 30 -41.80 -5.79 -10.02
N LEU A 31 -40.48 -5.70 -10.20
CA LEU A 31 -39.80 -4.67 -11.01
C LEU A 31 -39.32 -5.23 -12.35
N THR A 32 -39.92 -6.31 -12.85
CA THR A 32 -39.50 -6.99 -14.09
C THR A 32 -39.59 -6.12 -15.35
N SER A 33 -40.34 -5.02 -15.30
CA SER A 33 -40.40 -4.02 -16.38
C SER A 33 -39.19 -3.07 -16.39
N PHE A 34 -38.37 -3.05 -15.34
CA PHE A 34 -37.20 -2.18 -15.20
C PHE A 34 -35.91 -2.95 -15.43
N VAL A 35 -34.93 -2.28 -16.03
CA VAL A 35 -33.57 -2.79 -16.16
C VAL A 35 -32.76 -2.28 -14.98
N ARG A 36 -32.32 -3.19 -14.10
CA ARG A 36 -31.32 -2.87 -13.08
C ARG A 36 -29.96 -2.74 -13.75
N LYS A 37 -29.29 -1.63 -13.47
CA LYS A 37 -27.88 -1.43 -13.77
C LYS A 37 -27.23 -1.04 -12.46
N ASP A 38 -26.18 -1.76 -12.08
CA ASP A 38 -25.45 -1.49 -10.85
C ASP A 38 -24.21 -0.63 -11.15
N VAL A 39 -23.89 0.24 -10.20
CA VAL A 39 -22.72 1.13 -10.26
C VAL A 39 -21.84 0.83 -9.06
N LEU A 40 -20.53 0.75 -9.29
CA LEU A 40 -19.59 0.59 -8.19
C LEU A 40 -19.58 1.85 -7.32
N GLN A 41 -19.33 1.68 -6.02
CA GLN A 41 -19.35 2.80 -5.07
C GLN A 41 -18.42 3.96 -5.49
N ALA A 42 -17.24 3.64 -6.03
CA ALA A 42 -16.29 4.65 -6.50
C ALA A 42 -16.79 5.44 -7.72
N ASP A 43 -17.67 4.84 -8.53
CA ASP A 43 -18.14 5.34 -9.82
C ASP A 43 -19.35 6.28 -9.68
N ILE A 44 -19.97 6.33 -8.49
CA ILE A 44 -21.07 7.25 -8.18
C ILE A 44 -20.58 8.71 -8.26
N ALA A 45 -19.40 8.99 -7.73
CA ALA A 45 -18.83 10.35 -7.72
C ALA A 45 -18.59 10.91 -9.14
N PRO A 46 -17.94 10.19 -10.07
CA PRO A 46 -17.84 10.67 -11.44
C PRO A 46 -19.18 10.71 -12.17
N LEU A 47 -20.11 9.77 -11.91
CA LEU A 47 -21.46 9.85 -12.48
C LEU A 47 -22.17 11.15 -12.06
N ALA A 48 -22.19 11.46 -10.76
CA ALA A 48 -22.80 12.67 -10.24
C ALA A 48 -22.16 13.93 -10.81
N ALA A 49 -20.82 13.99 -10.88
CA ALA A 49 -20.10 15.11 -11.48
C ALA A 49 -20.48 15.30 -12.95
N ALA A 50 -20.55 14.22 -13.73
CA ALA A 50 -20.95 14.27 -15.13
C ALA A 50 -22.42 14.65 -15.32
N LEU A 51 -23.35 14.22 -14.47
CA LEU A 51 -24.75 14.62 -14.59
C LEU A 51 -24.97 16.10 -14.21
N LEU A 52 -24.20 16.60 -13.25
CA LEU A 52 -24.28 17.99 -12.77
C LEU A 52 -23.42 18.97 -13.60
N GLY A 53 -22.64 18.48 -14.57
CA GLY A 53 -21.70 19.31 -15.32
C GLY A 53 -20.54 19.88 -14.49
N LEU A 54 -20.20 19.22 -13.38
CA LEU A 54 -19.14 19.62 -12.45
C LEU A 54 -17.80 18.93 -12.79
N PRO A 55 -16.66 19.53 -12.39
CA PRO A 55 -15.37 18.86 -12.54
C PRO A 55 -15.30 17.58 -11.69
N TYR A 56 -14.62 16.56 -12.20
CA TYR A 56 -14.40 15.31 -11.46
C TYR A 56 -13.62 15.54 -10.16
N PRO A 57 -14.00 14.90 -9.04
CA PRO A 57 -13.28 15.05 -7.77
C PRO A 57 -11.81 14.63 -7.90
N ARG A 58 -10.91 15.44 -7.36
CA ARG A 58 -9.45 15.28 -7.53
C ARG A 58 -8.89 13.93 -7.06
N ASN A 59 -9.46 13.37 -5.99
CA ASN A 59 -9.05 12.08 -5.42
C ASN A 59 -9.98 10.93 -5.85
N SER A 60 -10.80 11.14 -6.89
CA SER A 60 -11.63 10.08 -7.43
C SER A 60 -10.76 8.99 -8.05
N VAL A 61 -11.13 7.75 -7.80
CA VAL A 61 -10.63 6.56 -8.51
C VAL A 61 -11.74 5.90 -9.33
N GLY A 62 -12.91 6.55 -9.39
CA GLY A 62 -14.08 6.03 -10.09
C GLY A 62 -13.99 6.18 -11.60
N VAL A 63 -14.52 5.19 -12.29
CA VAL A 63 -14.75 5.17 -13.74
C VAL A 63 -16.15 5.71 -14.00
N LEU A 64 -16.29 6.60 -14.97
CA LEU A 64 -17.61 7.12 -15.35
C LEU A 64 -18.48 5.99 -15.95
N PRO A 65 -19.62 5.63 -15.33
CA PRO A 65 -20.54 4.63 -15.89
C PRO A 65 -21.37 5.31 -17.00
N PHE A 66 -20.77 5.44 -18.18
CA PHE A 66 -21.34 6.19 -19.30
C PHE A 66 -22.61 5.58 -19.90
N SER A 67 -22.98 4.35 -19.50
CA SER A 67 -24.22 3.68 -19.88
C SER A 67 -25.50 4.34 -19.35
N TYR A 68 -25.38 5.26 -18.39
CA TYR A 68 -26.48 6.10 -17.90
C TYR A 68 -26.62 7.42 -18.65
N MET A 69 -25.73 7.71 -19.60
CA MET A 69 -25.75 8.93 -20.39
C MET A 69 -26.11 8.61 -21.84
N GLU A 70 -26.86 9.52 -22.46
CA GLU A 70 -27.16 9.46 -23.88
C GLU A 70 -25.87 9.53 -24.72
N GLN A 71 -25.86 8.78 -25.83
CA GLN A 71 -24.73 8.81 -26.76
C GLN A 71 -24.65 10.17 -27.44
N GLY A 72 -23.42 10.69 -27.58
CA GLY A 72 -23.19 11.96 -28.26
C GLY A 72 -21.95 12.67 -27.75
N LEU A 73 -21.84 13.94 -28.16
CA LEU A 73 -20.66 14.75 -27.87
C LEU A 73 -20.42 14.94 -26.36
N TYR A 74 -21.49 15.14 -25.59
CA TYR A 74 -21.37 15.37 -24.15
C TYR A 74 -20.79 14.15 -23.44
N ARG A 75 -21.37 12.97 -23.66
CA ARG A 75 -20.87 11.70 -23.10
C ARG A 75 -19.43 11.45 -23.49
N ALA A 76 -19.07 11.60 -24.77
CA ALA A 76 -17.70 11.42 -25.22
C ALA A 76 -16.72 12.37 -24.50
N ARG A 77 -17.08 13.65 -24.35
CA ARG A 77 -16.28 14.60 -23.56
C ARG A 77 -16.19 14.21 -22.10
N ALA A 78 -17.30 13.85 -21.47
CA ALA A 78 -17.34 13.45 -20.06
C ALA A 78 -16.42 12.26 -19.80
N VAL A 79 -16.45 11.22 -20.65
CA VAL A 79 -15.57 10.06 -20.56
C VAL A 79 -14.09 10.46 -20.72
N VAL A 80 -13.77 11.32 -21.69
CA VAL A 80 -12.39 11.82 -21.89
C VAL A 80 -11.90 12.62 -20.68
N PHE A 81 -12.74 13.47 -20.08
CA PHE A 81 -12.37 14.22 -18.88
C PHE A 81 -12.17 13.31 -17.67
N ASN A 82 -12.95 12.22 -17.53
CA ASN A 82 -12.73 11.21 -16.49
C ASN A 82 -11.37 10.52 -16.69
N ALA A 83 -11.06 10.11 -17.93
CA ALA A 83 -9.77 9.54 -18.30
C ALA A 83 -8.60 10.49 -18.00
N LYS A 84 -8.73 11.77 -18.37
CA LYS A 84 -7.72 12.80 -18.10
C LYS A 84 -7.51 13.02 -16.60
N SER A 85 -8.60 13.06 -15.82
CA SER A 85 -8.53 13.22 -14.36
C SER A 85 -7.75 12.07 -13.71
N LEU A 86 -8.08 10.82 -14.05
CA LEU A 86 -7.39 9.64 -13.54
C LEU A 86 -5.93 9.57 -14.00
N PHE A 87 -5.66 9.89 -15.27
CA PHE A 87 -4.31 9.98 -15.80
C PHE A 87 -3.47 11.01 -15.04
N VAL A 88 -3.98 12.22 -14.83
CA VAL A 88 -3.28 13.26 -14.07
C VAL A 88 -3.04 12.82 -12.63
N HIS A 89 -4.02 12.19 -11.99
CA HIS A 89 -3.86 11.65 -10.64
C HIS A 89 -2.72 10.62 -10.59
N ALA A 90 -2.68 9.66 -11.52
CA ALA A 90 -1.60 8.68 -11.63
C ALA A 90 -0.23 9.34 -11.90
N SER A 91 -0.18 10.31 -12.82
CA SER A 91 1.06 11.00 -13.21
C SER A 91 1.64 11.83 -12.08
N ILE A 92 0.80 12.51 -11.30
CA ILE A 92 1.25 13.23 -10.09
C ILE A 92 1.82 12.24 -9.08
N ARG A 93 1.18 11.07 -8.88
CA ARG A 93 1.72 10.03 -7.98
C ARG A 93 3.07 9.51 -8.44
N GLN A 94 3.23 9.28 -9.74
CA GLN A 94 4.52 8.90 -10.34
C GLN A 94 5.58 9.96 -10.07
N GLN A 95 5.27 11.23 -10.34
CA GLN A 95 6.20 12.33 -10.16
C GLN A 95 6.60 12.52 -8.69
N LEU A 96 5.66 12.39 -7.75
CA LEU A 96 5.96 12.45 -6.32
C LEU A 96 6.93 11.32 -5.91
N LYS A 97 6.76 10.10 -6.44
CA LYS A 97 7.68 8.98 -6.18
C LYS A 97 9.04 9.20 -6.84
N GLN A 98 9.06 9.70 -8.07
CA GLN A 98 10.28 10.03 -8.78
C GLN A 98 11.08 11.13 -8.07
N ASN A 99 10.40 12.13 -7.51
CA ASN A 99 11.03 13.22 -6.78
C ASN A 99 11.48 12.82 -5.37
N ALA A 100 10.84 11.82 -4.77
CA ALA A 100 11.16 11.36 -3.41
C ALA A 100 12.28 10.30 -3.39
N THR A 101 12.41 9.54 -4.47
CA THR A 101 13.33 8.40 -4.59
C THR A 101 14.47 8.74 -5.54
N TRP A 102 15.69 8.26 -5.26
CA TRP A 102 16.81 8.42 -6.18
C TRP A 102 16.58 7.66 -7.48
N SER A 103 17.13 8.14 -8.60
CA SER A 103 16.88 7.59 -9.94
C SER A 103 17.17 6.09 -10.06
N ILE A 104 18.16 5.58 -9.33
CA ILE A 104 18.54 4.16 -9.28
C ILE A 104 17.48 3.25 -8.63
N PHE A 105 16.66 3.79 -7.72
CA PHE A 105 15.64 3.03 -6.98
C PHE A 105 14.24 3.28 -7.54
N PHE A 106 14.08 4.27 -8.41
CA PHE A 106 12.78 4.61 -9.00
C PHE A 106 12.37 3.60 -10.08
N ARG A 107 11.13 3.13 -9.98
CA ARG A 107 10.48 2.27 -10.97
C ARG A 107 9.21 2.97 -11.46
N GLY A 108 9.25 3.49 -12.68
CA GLY A 108 8.08 4.10 -13.31
C GLY A 108 7.06 3.08 -13.80
N PHE A 109 5.93 3.56 -14.32
CA PHE A 109 4.90 2.73 -14.92
C PHE A 109 4.78 3.02 -16.44
N PRO A 110 5.47 2.27 -17.33
CA PRO A 110 5.63 2.62 -18.75
C PRO A 110 4.33 2.70 -19.56
N ARG A 111 3.23 2.12 -19.07
CA ARG A 111 1.90 2.23 -19.70
C ARG A 111 1.33 3.64 -19.55
N LEU A 112 1.69 4.35 -18.48
CA LEU A 112 1.23 5.71 -18.25
C LEU A 112 1.84 6.68 -19.28
N ASP A 113 3.14 6.53 -19.57
CA ASP A 113 3.82 7.39 -20.55
C ASP A 113 3.22 7.24 -21.96
N ARG A 114 2.73 6.05 -22.30
CA ARG A 114 2.03 5.77 -23.57
C ARG A 114 0.67 6.48 -23.69
N CYS A 115 0.02 6.80 -22.57
CA CYS A 115 -1.29 7.46 -22.58
C CYS A 115 -1.21 8.88 -23.20
N LEU A 116 -0.05 9.56 -23.12
CA LEU A 116 0.14 10.88 -23.72
C LEU A 116 -0.11 10.87 -25.24
N GLY A 117 0.38 9.85 -25.95
CA GLY A 117 0.13 9.68 -27.39
C GLY A 117 -1.33 9.33 -27.71
N GLN A 118 -2.03 8.66 -26.80
CA GLN A 118 -3.44 8.31 -26.97
C GLN A 118 -4.34 9.54 -26.86
N PHE A 119 -4.02 10.53 -26.01
CA PHE A 119 -4.76 11.79 -25.96
C PHE A 119 -4.70 12.58 -27.27
N ALA A 120 -3.54 12.59 -27.95
CA ALA A 120 -3.44 13.20 -29.29
C ALA A 120 -4.32 12.48 -30.33
N THR A 121 -4.54 11.17 -30.15
CA THR A 121 -5.43 10.38 -31.03
C THR A 121 -6.90 10.68 -30.75
N ILE A 122 -7.27 10.87 -29.48
CA ILE A 122 -8.61 11.30 -29.06
C ILE A 122 -8.97 12.65 -29.69
N GLU A 123 -8.06 13.62 -29.70
CA GLU A 123 -8.31 14.95 -30.29
C GLU A 123 -8.64 14.86 -31.79
N ARG A 124 -7.95 13.98 -32.53
CA ARG A 124 -8.26 13.72 -33.95
C ARG A 124 -9.61 13.04 -34.12
N ALA A 125 -9.94 12.09 -33.25
CA ALA A 125 -11.21 11.36 -33.28
C ALA A 125 -12.42 12.28 -32.99
N PHE A 126 -12.23 13.35 -32.19
CA PHE A 126 -13.25 14.38 -32.01
C PHE A 126 -13.58 15.11 -33.32
N GLY A 127 -12.57 15.43 -34.12
CA GLY A 127 -12.76 16.04 -35.45
C GLY A 127 -13.57 15.15 -36.41
N ALA A 128 -13.36 13.83 -36.33
CA ALA A 128 -14.08 12.83 -37.14
C ALA A 128 -15.47 12.44 -36.58
N LYS A 129 -15.88 12.98 -35.43
CA LYS A 129 -17.12 12.59 -34.70
C LYS A 129 -17.22 11.09 -34.41
N ALA A 130 -16.09 10.39 -34.31
CA ALA A 130 -16.02 8.97 -34.00
C ALA A 130 -16.15 8.72 -32.48
N TYR A 131 -17.34 8.97 -31.93
CA TYR A 131 -17.56 8.93 -30.47
C TYR A 131 -17.29 7.56 -29.84
N GLY A 132 -17.59 6.47 -30.54
CA GLY A 132 -17.30 5.11 -30.06
C GLY A 132 -15.79 4.86 -29.88
N ASP A 133 -14.97 5.33 -30.82
CA ASP A 133 -13.51 5.20 -30.73
C ASP A 133 -12.94 6.05 -29.59
N ILE A 134 -13.49 7.25 -29.39
CA ILE A 134 -13.12 8.12 -28.27
C ILE A 134 -13.39 7.41 -26.93
N GLU A 135 -14.57 6.82 -26.77
CA GLU A 135 -14.93 6.07 -25.58
C GLU A 135 -13.99 4.87 -25.37
N ALA A 136 -13.72 4.09 -26.41
CA ALA A 136 -12.85 2.92 -26.34
C ALA A 136 -11.40 3.29 -25.96
N ILE A 137 -10.83 4.33 -26.57
CA ILE A 137 -9.47 4.81 -26.24
C ILE A 137 -9.44 5.35 -24.80
N SER A 138 -10.46 6.11 -24.40
CA SER A 138 -10.55 6.65 -23.04
C SER A 138 -10.61 5.55 -21.99
N GLN A 139 -11.38 4.49 -22.23
CA GLN A 139 -11.44 3.33 -21.33
C GLN A 139 -10.08 2.63 -21.19
N ARG A 140 -9.29 2.54 -22.26
CA ARG A 140 -7.91 2.01 -22.18
C ARG A 140 -7.02 2.90 -21.31
N ILE A 141 -7.09 4.22 -21.48
CA ILE A 141 -6.35 5.19 -20.65
C ILE A 141 -6.76 5.06 -19.19
N ILE A 142 -8.06 4.95 -18.90
CA ILE A 142 -8.60 4.76 -17.54
C ILE A 142 -8.02 3.48 -16.92
N GLY A 143 -8.05 2.37 -17.65
CA GLY A 143 -7.49 1.10 -17.20
C GLY A 143 -5.99 1.20 -16.86
N ASP A 144 -5.21 1.85 -17.72
CA ASP A 144 -3.78 2.08 -17.52
C ASP A 144 -3.51 3.02 -16.35
N ALA A 145 -4.27 4.11 -16.20
CA ALA A 145 -4.15 5.06 -15.09
C ALA A 145 -4.46 4.40 -13.74
N LEU A 146 -5.53 3.61 -13.66
CA LEU A 146 -5.89 2.87 -12.44
C LEU A 146 -4.86 1.79 -12.10
N ALA A 147 -4.31 1.11 -13.11
CA ALA A 147 -3.20 0.18 -12.91
C ALA A 147 -1.95 0.90 -12.37
N GLY A 148 -1.63 2.09 -12.89
CA GLY A 148 -0.57 2.95 -12.39
C GLY A 148 -0.80 3.39 -10.94
N LEU A 149 -2.00 3.85 -10.60
CA LEU A 149 -2.35 4.21 -9.21
C LEU A 149 -2.15 3.04 -8.25
N ARG A 150 -2.59 1.83 -8.61
CA ARG A 150 -2.37 0.62 -7.81
C ARG A 150 -0.90 0.24 -7.68
N HIS A 151 -0.10 0.46 -8.72
CA HIS A 151 1.34 0.25 -8.68
C HIS A 151 1.98 1.19 -7.65
N PHE A 152 1.68 2.49 -7.69
CA PHE A 152 2.25 3.46 -6.76
C PHE A 152 1.71 3.36 -5.33
N GLN A 153 0.48 2.86 -5.14
CA GLN A 153 -0.07 2.59 -3.80
C GLN A 153 0.65 1.43 -3.10
N ARG A 154 1.02 0.38 -3.85
CA ARG A 154 1.75 -0.78 -3.31
C ARG A 154 3.26 -0.66 -3.41
N TYR A 155 3.78 0.49 -3.85
CA TYR A 155 5.20 0.70 -4.13
C TYR A 155 6.09 0.39 -2.91
N ASP A 156 5.74 0.93 -1.74
CA ASP A 156 6.50 0.75 -0.51
C ASP A 156 5.99 -0.42 0.36
N TRP A 157 5.01 -1.19 -0.13
CA TRP A 157 4.34 -2.23 0.66
C TRP A 157 5.31 -3.30 1.14
N LEU A 158 6.22 -3.77 0.28
CA LEU A 158 7.21 -4.79 0.64
C LEU A 158 8.18 -4.29 1.72
N LEU A 159 8.65 -3.03 1.61
CA LEU A 159 9.54 -2.42 2.59
C LEU A 159 8.86 -2.35 3.96
N LEU A 160 7.64 -1.82 3.99
CA LEU A 160 6.89 -1.67 5.23
C LEU A 160 6.55 -3.04 5.87
N MET A 161 6.17 -4.02 5.05
CA MET A 161 5.93 -5.39 5.51
C MET A 161 7.20 -6.04 6.08
N ALA A 162 8.36 -5.87 5.44
CA ALA A 162 9.62 -6.39 5.95
C ALA A 162 10.00 -5.77 7.31
N ILE A 163 9.84 -4.45 7.46
CA ILE A 163 10.11 -3.74 8.72
C ILE A 163 9.19 -4.23 9.84
N ILE A 164 7.88 -4.33 9.57
CA ILE A 164 6.90 -4.76 10.56
C ILE A 164 7.12 -6.22 10.97
N THR A 165 7.37 -7.11 10.00
CA THR A 165 7.62 -8.54 10.27
C THR A 165 8.91 -8.74 11.08
N LEU A 166 10.00 -8.07 10.73
CA LEU A 166 11.24 -8.07 11.52
C LEU A 166 11.01 -7.51 12.93
N GLY A 167 10.17 -6.48 13.07
CA GLY A 167 9.80 -5.91 14.37
C GLY A 167 9.10 -6.94 15.26
N TYR A 168 8.07 -7.62 14.75
CA TYR A 168 7.35 -8.66 15.50
C TYR A 168 8.24 -9.86 15.84
N LEU A 169 9.04 -10.35 14.89
CA LEU A 169 9.98 -11.46 15.14
C LEU A 169 11.02 -11.09 16.21
N GLY A 170 11.61 -9.90 16.09
CA GLY A 170 12.57 -9.38 17.07
C GLY A 170 11.95 -9.26 18.45
N TRP A 171 10.72 -8.72 18.54
CA TRP A 171 10.00 -8.59 19.80
C TRP A 171 9.72 -9.95 20.47
N MET A 172 9.27 -10.96 19.72
CA MET A 172 9.02 -12.30 20.26
C MET A 172 10.30 -12.92 20.84
N LEU A 173 11.44 -12.74 20.19
CA LEU A 173 12.73 -13.24 20.68
C LEU A 173 13.22 -12.46 21.91
N VAL A 174 13.03 -11.15 21.94
CA VAL A 174 13.31 -10.32 23.13
C VAL A 174 12.48 -10.81 24.31
N LEU A 175 11.18 -11.06 24.11
CA LEU A 175 10.31 -11.60 25.16
C LEU A 175 10.79 -12.96 25.66
N TYR A 176 11.23 -13.85 24.76
CA TYR A 176 11.82 -15.12 25.15
C TYR A 176 13.03 -14.94 26.07
N VAL A 177 13.97 -14.06 25.71
CA VAL A 177 15.14 -13.75 26.54
C VAL A 177 14.74 -13.12 27.87
N ALA A 178 13.80 -12.18 27.85
CA ALA A 178 13.31 -11.49 29.04
C ALA A 178 12.69 -12.46 30.06
N VAL A 179 11.92 -13.44 29.59
CA VAL A 179 11.35 -14.49 30.46
C VAL A 179 12.43 -15.44 30.95
N ALA A 180 13.40 -15.80 30.10
CA ALA A 180 14.47 -16.72 30.48
C ALA A 180 15.50 -16.11 31.47
N ARG A 181 15.67 -14.78 31.47
CA ARG A 181 16.56 -14.04 32.36
C ARG A 181 15.78 -13.05 33.23
N TRP A 182 14.97 -13.59 34.14
CA TRP A 182 14.31 -12.76 35.14
C TRP A 182 15.28 -12.34 36.25
N PRO A 183 15.25 -11.07 36.73
CA PRO A 183 14.40 -9.96 36.30
C PRO A 183 14.91 -9.24 35.04
N PHE A 184 14.00 -8.92 34.12
CA PHE A 184 14.29 -8.16 32.90
C PHE A 184 13.71 -6.75 32.98
N THR A 185 14.55 -5.74 32.72
CA THR A 185 14.13 -4.34 32.65
C THR A 185 14.23 -3.84 31.21
N GLY A 186 13.27 -3.05 30.74
CA GLY A 186 13.29 -2.51 29.37
C GLY A 186 14.54 -1.69 29.02
N LEU A 187 15.21 -1.09 30.01
CA LEU A 187 16.50 -0.41 29.81
C LEU A 187 17.62 -1.33 29.32
N SER A 188 17.55 -2.64 29.62
CA SER A 188 18.53 -3.62 29.13
C SER A 188 18.55 -3.74 27.60
N LEU A 189 17.53 -3.23 26.89
CA LEU A 189 17.52 -3.14 25.43
C LEU A 189 18.57 -2.17 24.88
N VAL A 190 18.93 -1.14 25.65
CA VAL A 190 19.79 -0.03 25.19
C VAL A 190 20.98 0.18 26.13
N GLN A 191 20.98 -0.40 27.32
CA GLN A 191 22.08 -0.34 28.28
C GLN A 191 22.74 -1.71 28.43
N HIS A 192 24.02 -1.71 28.80
CA HIS A 192 24.76 -2.89 29.25
C HIS A 192 24.54 -3.12 30.76
N ASP A 193 24.95 -4.29 31.26
CA ASP A 193 24.81 -4.65 32.67
C ASP A 193 25.62 -3.76 33.62
N ASP A 194 26.66 -3.07 33.10
CA ASP A 194 27.47 -2.08 33.81
C ASP A 194 26.81 -0.68 33.88
N GLY A 195 25.60 -0.52 33.31
CA GLY A 195 24.87 0.74 33.24
C GLY A 195 25.30 1.67 32.11
N SER A 196 26.28 1.28 31.29
CA SER A 196 26.72 2.07 30.13
C SER A 196 25.73 1.97 28.96
N TRP A 197 25.59 3.05 28.18
CA TRP A 197 24.74 3.08 26.99
C TRP A 197 25.36 2.30 25.82
N ASP A 198 24.57 1.46 25.16
CA ASP A 198 24.99 0.71 23.98
C ASP A 198 25.04 1.63 22.75
N MET A 199 26.24 2.16 22.48
CA MET A 199 26.51 2.98 21.30
C MET A 199 26.18 2.25 19.99
N GLY A 200 26.25 0.92 19.95
CA GLY A 200 25.89 0.15 18.77
C GLY A 200 24.40 0.21 18.46
N THR A 201 23.54 0.41 19.45
CA THR A 201 22.09 0.65 19.25
C THR A 201 21.88 2.00 18.57
N VAL A 202 22.52 3.05 19.06
CA VAL A 202 22.50 4.39 18.44
C VAL A 202 23.04 4.32 17.01
N THR A 203 24.18 3.66 16.80
CA THR A 203 24.76 3.47 15.46
C THR A 203 23.80 2.73 14.53
N SER A 204 23.15 1.66 15.00
CA SER A 204 22.20 0.88 14.17
C SER A 204 21.01 1.73 13.71
N VAL A 205 20.43 2.53 14.61
CA VAL A 205 19.33 3.46 14.29
C VAL A 205 19.77 4.57 13.34
N CYS A 206 20.96 5.15 13.54
CA CYS A 206 21.52 6.16 12.65
C CYS A 206 21.78 5.60 11.25
N VAL A 207 22.40 4.43 11.15
CA VAL A 207 22.69 3.76 9.87
C VAL A 207 21.39 3.40 9.16
N GLY A 208 20.44 2.78 9.86
CA GLY A 208 19.15 2.43 9.29
C GLY A 208 18.36 3.65 8.81
N SER A 209 18.37 4.74 9.58
CA SER A 209 17.75 6.01 9.17
C SER A 209 18.46 6.61 7.95
N GLY A 210 19.79 6.54 7.89
CA GLY A 210 20.58 6.97 6.74
C GLY A 210 20.26 6.15 5.49
N LEU A 211 20.14 4.82 5.61
CA LEU A 211 19.73 3.95 4.50
C LEU A 211 18.31 4.27 4.01
N LEU A 212 17.37 4.53 4.93
CA LEU A 212 16.02 4.93 4.57
C LEU A 212 15.99 6.29 3.88
N PHE A 213 16.81 7.24 4.32
CA PHE A 213 16.97 8.55 3.67
C PHE A 213 17.58 8.43 2.27
N VAL A 214 18.59 7.57 2.10
CA VAL A 214 19.19 7.27 0.79
C VAL A 214 18.17 6.57 -0.13
N TYR A 215 17.30 5.72 0.40
CA TYR A 215 16.22 5.14 -0.38
C TYR A 215 15.15 6.17 -0.76
N ASN A 216 14.69 6.96 0.22
CA ASN A 216 13.63 7.95 0.06
C ASN A 216 13.89 9.18 0.95
N HIS A 217 14.38 10.26 0.34
CA HIS A 217 14.76 11.46 1.06
C HIS A 217 13.55 12.33 1.48
N GLN A 218 12.37 12.10 0.90
CA GLN A 218 11.11 12.76 1.29
C GLN A 218 10.19 11.83 2.09
N ALA A 219 10.75 10.77 2.70
CA ALA A 219 9.98 9.87 3.53
C ALA A 219 9.34 10.62 4.70
N THR A 220 8.04 10.37 4.92
CA THR A 220 7.33 10.90 6.10
C THR A 220 7.97 10.38 7.38
N SER A 221 8.00 11.20 8.43
CA SER A 221 8.59 10.87 9.74
C SER A 221 8.14 9.51 10.30
N MET A 222 6.91 9.10 10.02
CA MET A 222 6.36 7.80 10.42
C MET A 222 7.23 6.61 9.96
N TYR A 223 7.84 6.66 8.77
CA TYR A 223 8.70 5.59 8.28
C TYR A 223 9.92 5.36 9.17
N TYR A 224 10.52 6.45 9.68
CA TYR A 224 11.65 6.37 10.60
C TYR A 224 11.23 5.79 11.94
N LEU A 225 10.05 6.15 12.45
CA LEU A 225 9.52 5.60 13.70
C LEU A 225 9.33 4.08 13.61
N TYR A 226 8.81 3.57 12.49
CA TYR A 226 8.67 2.12 12.27
C TYR A 226 10.01 1.39 12.26
N LEU A 227 11.10 2.06 11.90
CA LEU A 227 12.44 1.48 11.80
C LEU A 227 13.13 1.31 13.15
N VAL A 228 12.81 2.16 14.14
CA VAL A 228 13.50 2.19 15.44
C VAL A 228 13.35 0.85 16.18
N PHE A 229 12.13 0.36 16.34
CA PHE A 229 11.84 -0.86 17.10
C PHE A 229 12.59 -2.10 16.59
N PRO A 230 12.51 -2.48 15.30
CA PRO A 230 13.27 -3.62 14.81
C PRO A 230 14.77 -3.42 15.02
N LEU A 231 15.33 -2.24 14.73
CA LEU A 231 16.77 -2.04 14.88
C LEU A 231 17.25 -2.20 16.33
N VAL A 232 16.51 -1.66 17.30
CA VAL A 232 16.81 -1.83 18.73
C VAL A 232 16.72 -3.31 19.13
N PHE A 233 15.65 -4.01 18.77
CA PHE A 233 15.45 -5.41 19.14
C PHE A 233 16.52 -6.31 18.53
N TRP A 234 16.80 -6.15 17.23
CA TRP A 234 17.81 -6.95 16.55
C TRP A 234 19.23 -6.65 17.05
N ARG A 235 19.54 -5.39 17.41
CA ARG A 235 20.84 -5.05 18.03
C ARG A 235 21.01 -5.67 19.41
N PHE A 236 19.94 -5.70 20.22
CA PHE A 236 19.94 -6.39 21.51
C PHE A 236 20.15 -7.90 21.32
N LEU A 237 19.41 -8.53 20.41
CA LEU A 237 19.53 -9.98 20.14
C LEU A 237 20.92 -10.37 19.63
N LEU A 238 21.56 -9.52 18.82
CA LEU A 238 22.93 -9.74 18.35
C LEU A 238 23.96 -9.67 19.49
N ARG A 239 23.69 -8.87 20.54
CA ARG A 239 24.49 -8.84 21.77
C ARG A 239 24.31 -10.12 22.57
N GLU A 240 23.07 -10.54 22.77
CA GLU A 240 22.69 -11.76 23.50
C GLU A 240 22.80 -13.06 22.68
N ARG A 241 23.39 -13.01 21.49
CA ARG A 241 23.45 -14.17 20.57
C ARG A 241 24.04 -15.42 21.19
N GLN A 242 25.00 -15.26 22.11
CA GLN A 242 25.64 -16.40 22.78
C GLN A 242 24.65 -17.16 23.67
N PHE A 243 23.74 -16.45 24.33
CA PHE A 243 22.67 -17.04 25.14
C PHE A 243 21.65 -17.78 24.27
N LEU A 244 21.28 -17.20 23.12
CA LEU A 244 20.35 -17.82 22.17
C LEU A 244 20.92 -19.11 21.55
N VAL A 245 22.22 -19.16 21.25
CA VAL A 245 22.87 -20.32 20.63
C VAL A 245 23.25 -21.40 21.66
N ARG A 246 23.58 -21.02 22.91
CA ARG A 246 23.98 -21.96 23.97
C ARG A 246 23.21 -21.67 25.28
N PRO A 247 21.92 -22.03 25.35
CA PRO A 247 21.10 -21.75 26.53
C PRO A 247 21.56 -22.49 27.81
N CYS A 248 22.42 -23.52 27.70
CA CYS A 248 22.67 -24.49 28.77
C CYS A 248 23.88 -24.24 29.67
N HIS A 249 24.78 -23.29 29.39
CA HIS A 249 26.05 -23.17 30.13
C HIS A 249 26.11 -22.10 31.25
N GLN A 250 25.07 -21.27 31.41
CA GLN A 250 25.12 -20.11 32.31
C GLN A 250 24.26 -20.26 33.57
N LYS A 251 24.02 -21.49 34.07
CA LYS A 251 23.23 -21.73 35.30
C LYS A 251 24.04 -22.11 36.56
N TYR A 252 25.37 -22.20 36.51
CA TYR A 252 26.15 -22.66 37.68
C TYR A 252 27.36 -21.79 38.05
N ALA A 253 27.25 -20.47 37.91
CA ALA A 253 28.24 -19.56 38.49
C ALA A 253 27.51 -18.40 39.13
N VAL A 254 27.02 -18.60 40.35
CA VAL A 254 26.77 -17.63 41.43
C VAL A 254 25.87 -18.32 42.47
N THR A 255 26.49 -19.08 43.37
CA THR A 255 26.14 -19.23 44.79
C THR A 255 27.26 -20.03 45.48
N PRO A 256 28.26 -19.39 46.12
CA PRO A 256 29.11 -20.08 47.08
C PRO A 256 28.33 -20.07 48.40
N ASN A 257 27.63 -21.17 48.70
CA ASN A 257 27.16 -21.60 50.03
C ASN A 257 25.87 -22.41 49.86
N LEU A 258 26.01 -23.70 49.53
CA LEU A 258 25.17 -24.76 50.08
C LEU A 258 25.84 -26.11 49.77
N ASP A 259 26.94 -26.39 50.46
CA ASP A 259 27.38 -27.77 50.65
C ASP A 259 26.41 -28.42 51.63
N LEU A 260 25.46 -29.22 51.14
CA LEU A 260 24.91 -30.39 51.83
C LEU A 260 23.91 -31.07 50.90
N PHE A 261 24.00 -32.40 50.81
CA PHE A 261 23.14 -33.34 50.06
C PHE A 261 23.57 -33.70 48.63
N CYS A 262 24.58 -34.57 48.54
CA CYS A 262 24.60 -35.73 47.62
C CYS A 262 25.64 -36.76 48.08
N ALA A 263 25.19 -37.74 48.87
CA ALA A 263 25.72 -39.10 49.18
C ALA A 263 24.93 -39.54 50.43
N ASP A 264 24.05 -40.55 50.43
CA ASP A 264 23.82 -41.70 49.57
C ASP A 264 22.33 -41.87 49.23
#